data_AF-A0A2N1VPT7-F1
#
_entry.id   AF-A0A2N1VPT7-F1
#
_cell.length_a   1.000
_cell.length_b   1.000
_cell.length_c   1.000
_cell.angle_alpha   90.00
_cell.angle_beta   90.00
_cell.angle_gamma   90.00
#
_symmetry.space_group_name_H-M   'P 1'
#
loop_
_entity.id
_entity.type
_entity.pdbx_description
1 polymer ?
#
loop_
_entity_poly.entity_id
_entity_poly.type
_entity_poly.pdbx_seq_one_letter_code
_entity_poly.pdbx_strand_id
1 'polypeptide(L)'
;MDIELNHPKTVNIGGESYVEICPVDELMDNKGRKIQFTGDDDFQLALFKIDGIYYCVDNICPHRHADRIHEGIIKDLTVMCPLHGWTYSLDTGRNVDIRQGIKNLNTYKVEIIDDMIYVQKPSFQIPLWRR
;
A
#
# COMPACT_ATOMS: atom_id res chain seq x y z
N MET A 1 -7.11 -0.63 -12.71
CA MET A 1 -6.50 0.56 -13.32
C MET A 1 -5.63 1.18 -12.25
N ASP A 2 -4.38 1.38 -12.56
CA ASP A 2 -3.37 1.81 -11.59
C ASP A 2 -3.49 3.32 -11.35
N ILE A 3 -3.03 3.78 -10.20
CA ILE A 3 -2.90 5.21 -9.88
C ILE A 3 -1.45 5.58 -10.18
N GLU A 4 -1.21 6.17 -11.34
CA GLU A 4 0.10 6.63 -11.77
C GLU A 4 0.35 8.04 -11.23
N LEU A 5 1.32 8.17 -10.33
CA LEU A 5 1.67 9.42 -9.68
C LEU A 5 2.96 9.99 -10.27
N ASN A 6 2.81 11.07 -11.04
CA ASN A 6 3.93 11.86 -11.54
C ASN A 6 4.02 13.19 -10.78
N HIS A 7 5.10 13.38 -10.01
CA HIS A 7 5.29 14.54 -9.13
C HIS A 7 4.05 14.88 -8.29
N PRO A 8 3.51 13.92 -7.51
CA PRO A 8 2.24 14.12 -6.84
C PRO A 8 2.33 15.23 -5.78
N LYS A 9 1.24 15.97 -5.64
CA LYS A 9 1.10 17.03 -4.64
C LYS A 9 1.35 16.45 -3.25
N THR A 10 2.24 17.09 -2.50
CA THR A 10 2.56 16.74 -1.12
C THR A 10 1.99 17.79 -0.18
N VAL A 11 1.34 17.37 0.90
CA VAL A 11 0.79 18.23 1.95
C VAL A 11 1.35 17.86 3.32
N ASN A 12 1.30 18.78 4.27
CA ASN A 12 1.63 18.50 5.67
C ASN A 12 0.33 18.32 6.46
N ILE A 13 0.15 17.17 7.11
CA ILE A 13 -0.98 16.89 7.98
C ILE A 13 -0.40 16.50 9.34
N GLY A 14 -0.69 17.29 10.37
CA GLY A 14 -0.23 17.01 11.74
C GLY A 14 1.30 16.95 11.92
N GLY A 15 2.07 17.65 11.07
CA GLY A 15 3.54 17.63 11.10
C GLY A 15 4.19 16.55 10.23
N GLU A 16 3.41 15.63 9.66
CA GLU A 16 3.90 14.57 8.77
C GLU A 16 3.59 14.90 7.30
N SER A 17 4.40 14.38 6.37
CA SER A 17 4.20 14.59 4.92
C SER A 17 3.30 13.51 4.33
N TYR A 18 2.33 13.93 3.51
CA TYR A 18 1.39 13.06 2.81
C TYR A 18 1.34 13.37 1.32
N VAL A 19 1.04 12.36 0.52
CA VAL A 19 0.88 12.44 -0.93
C VAL A 19 -0.60 12.32 -1.26
N GLU A 20 -1.11 13.24 -2.09
CA GLU A 20 -2.46 13.17 -2.63
C GLU A 20 -2.58 12.01 -3.64
N ILE A 21 -3.60 11.17 -3.49
CA ILE A 21 -3.74 9.92 -4.26
C ILE A 21 -4.88 9.98 -5.27
N CYS A 22 -6.12 9.97 -4.79
CA CYS A 22 -7.33 10.01 -5.62
C CYS A 22 -8.55 10.37 -4.76
N PRO A 23 -9.69 10.71 -5.38
CA PRO A 23 -10.97 10.79 -4.68
C PRO A 23 -11.41 9.46 -4.05
N VAL A 24 -12.25 9.52 -3.02
CA VAL A 24 -12.76 8.35 -2.28
C VAL A 24 -13.68 7.43 -3.08
N ASP A 25 -14.33 7.94 -4.12
CA ASP A 25 -15.29 7.24 -4.98
C ASP A 25 -14.60 6.42 -6.09
N GLU A 26 -13.33 6.69 -6.37
CA GLU A 26 -12.50 5.88 -7.26
C GLU A 26 -12.14 4.51 -6.65
N LEU A 27 -12.25 4.35 -5.33
CA LEU A 27 -11.99 3.09 -4.65
C LEU A 27 -13.26 2.28 -4.43
N MET A 28 -13.21 1.07 -4.98
CA MET A 28 -14.21 0.04 -4.73
C MET A 28 -13.86 -0.69 -3.44
N ASP A 29 -14.89 -0.96 -2.65
CA ASP A 29 -14.75 -1.74 -1.43
C ASP A 29 -14.29 -3.17 -1.74
N ASN A 30 -13.48 -3.74 -0.87
CA ASN A 30 -12.87 -5.07 -1.01
C ASN A 30 -12.04 -5.26 -2.29
N LYS A 31 -11.44 -4.19 -2.83
CA LYS A 31 -10.53 -4.25 -3.98
C LYS A 31 -9.32 -3.36 -3.77
N GLY A 32 -8.13 -3.91 -4.04
CA GLY A 32 -6.90 -3.13 -4.03
C GLY A 32 -6.71 -2.30 -5.30
N ARG A 33 -6.09 -1.13 -5.15
CA ARG A 33 -5.54 -0.32 -6.24
C ARG A 33 -4.03 -0.21 -6.04
N LYS A 34 -3.27 -0.41 -7.12
CA LYS A 34 -1.84 -0.11 -7.14
C LYS A 34 -1.66 1.40 -7.27
N ILE A 35 -0.79 1.95 -6.43
CA ILE A 35 -0.23 3.29 -6.57
C ILE A 35 1.19 3.11 -7.09
N GLN A 36 1.45 3.62 -8.29
CA GLN A 36 2.76 3.59 -8.94
C GLN A 36 3.34 5.00 -8.90
N PHE A 37 4.55 5.16 -8.36
CA PHE A 37 5.28 6.41 -8.46
C PHE A 37 6.11 6.38 -9.74
N THR A 38 5.91 7.35 -10.64
CA THR A 38 6.61 7.37 -11.92
C THR A 38 8.12 7.53 -11.72
N GLY A 39 8.91 6.69 -12.39
CA GLY A 39 10.38 6.72 -12.34
C GLY A 39 11.00 5.84 -11.25
N ASP A 40 10.20 5.10 -10.47
CA ASP A 40 10.70 4.09 -9.54
C ASP A 40 9.75 2.88 -9.46
N ASP A 41 10.02 1.86 -10.26
CA ASP A 41 9.19 0.65 -10.36
C ASP A 41 9.20 -0.18 -9.06
N ASP A 42 10.23 -0.02 -8.23
CA ASP A 42 10.32 -0.64 -6.91
C ASP A 42 9.49 0.10 -5.85
N PHE A 43 8.99 1.29 -6.19
CA PHE A 43 8.25 2.14 -5.28
C PHE A 43 6.76 2.14 -5.64
N GLN A 44 6.07 1.16 -5.05
CA GLN A 44 4.67 0.91 -5.30
C GLN A 44 3.93 0.59 -4.01
N LEU A 45 2.70 1.10 -3.88
CA LEU A 45 1.83 0.85 -2.75
C LEU A 45 0.53 0.16 -3.18
N ALA A 46 -0.07 -0.59 -2.27
CA ALA A 46 -1.39 -1.17 -2.45
C ALA A 46 -2.36 -0.48 -1.49
N LEU A 47 -3.37 0.19 -2.04
CA LEU A 47 -4.41 0.89 -1.31
C LEU A 47 -5.71 0.08 -1.37
N PHE A 48 -6.29 -0.18 -0.21
CA PHE A 48 -7.51 -0.96 -0.03
C PHE A 48 -8.56 -0.12 0.67
N LYS A 49 -9.83 -0.38 0.34
CA LYS A 49 -11.00 0.11 1.05
C LYS A 49 -11.79 -1.10 1.56
N ILE A 50 -11.99 -1.22 2.86
CA ILE A 50 -12.69 -2.32 3.53
C ILE A 50 -13.73 -1.73 4.48
N ASP A 51 -15.01 -2.00 4.23
CA ASP A 51 -16.13 -1.48 5.03
C ASP A 51 -16.06 0.05 5.22
N GLY A 52 -15.58 0.76 4.19
CA GLY A 52 -15.40 2.22 4.21
C GLY A 52 -14.14 2.73 4.93
N ILE A 53 -13.30 1.86 5.46
CA ILE A 53 -12.00 2.19 6.07
C ILE A 53 -10.88 1.92 5.05
N TYR A 54 -9.85 2.77 5.05
CA TYR A 54 -8.78 2.74 4.06
C TYR A 54 -7.47 2.25 4.66
N TYR A 55 -6.80 1.34 3.96
CA TYR A 55 -5.55 0.72 4.38
C TYR A 55 -4.53 0.80 3.26
N CYS A 56 -3.30 1.21 3.58
CA CYS A 56 -2.23 1.29 2.61
C CYS A 56 -1.01 0.52 3.09
N VAL A 57 -0.48 -0.34 2.22
CA VAL A 57 0.68 -1.19 2.50
C VAL A 57 1.63 -1.23 1.30
N ASP A 58 2.81 -1.81 1.47
CA ASP A 58 3.70 -2.13 0.35
C ASP A 58 2.95 -2.97 -0.72
N ASN A 59 3.11 -2.63 -2.01
CA ASN A 59 2.59 -3.48 -3.08
C ASN A 59 3.50 -4.70 -3.36
N ILE A 60 4.79 -4.57 -3.03
CA ILE A 60 5.80 -5.59 -3.29
C ILE A 60 5.85 -6.57 -2.11
N CYS A 61 5.47 -7.81 -2.38
CA CYS A 61 5.50 -8.88 -1.40
C CYS A 61 6.96 -9.22 -0.98
N PRO A 62 7.31 -9.16 0.32
CA PRO A 62 8.69 -9.32 0.79
C PRO A 62 9.24 -10.75 0.69
N HIS A 63 8.38 -11.72 0.33
CA HIS A 63 8.75 -13.11 0.11
C HIS A 63 9.60 -13.29 -1.16
N ARG A 64 9.06 -12.92 -2.33
CA ARG A 64 9.67 -13.12 -3.65
C ARG A 64 9.54 -11.90 -4.55
N HIS A 65 9.35 -10.72 -3.95
CA HIS A 65 9.26 -9.42 -4.61
C HIS A 65 8.18 -9.37 -5.71
N ALA A 66 7.05 -10.08 -5.49
CA ALA A 66 5.92 -9.99 -6.40
C ALA A 66 5.17 -8.67 -6.17
N ASP A 67 4.98 -7.89 -7.22
CA ASP A 67 4.33 -6.57 -7.27
C ASP A 67 2.79 -6.64 -7.31
N ARG A 68 2.22 -7.63 -6.60
CA ARG A 68 0.83 -8.07 -6.77
C ARG A 68 0.00 -8.08 -5.49
N ILE A 69 0.43 -7.41 -4.43
CA ILE A 69 -0.38 -7.34 -3.20
C ILE A 69 -1.73 -6.66 -3.48
N HIS A 70 -1.78 -5.62 -4.33
CA HIS A 70 -3.05 -4.97 -4.70
C HIS A 70 -4.07 -5.89 -5.41
N GLU A 71 -3.62 -7.00 -6.02
CA GLU A 71 -4.48 -8.03 -6.61
C GLU A 71 -4.81 -9.16 -5.63
N GLY A 72 -4.39 -9.03 -4.38
CA GLY A 72 -4.54 -10.07 -3.37
C GLY A 72 -5.98 -10.34 -2.96
N ILE A 73 -6.18 -11.54 -2.44
CA ILE A 73 -7.49 -11.98 -1.95
C ILE A 73 -7.66 -11.46 -0.53
N ILE A 74 -8.73 -10.72 -0.30
CA ILE A 74 -9.03 -10.08 0.98
C ILE A 74 -9.96 -10.96 1.80
N LYS A 75 -9.61 -11.19 3.06
CA LYS A 75 -10.45 -11.90 4.04
C LYS A 75 -10.04 -11.50 5.46
N ASP A 76 -11.01 -11.26 6.34
CA ASP A 76 -10.77 -11.00 7.78
C ASP A 76 -9.72 -9.90 8.05
N LEU A 77 -9.79 -8.78 7.32
CA LEU A 77 -8.82 -7.66 7.35
C LEU A 77 -7.36 -8.08 7.04
N THR A 78 -7.21 -9.15 6.26
CA THR A 78 -5.94 -9.59 5.71
C THR A 78 -5.98 -9.59 4.19
N VAL A 79 -4.80 -9.48 3.58
CA VAL A 79 -4.60 -9.65 2.15
C VAL A 79 -3.65 -10.80 1.91
N MET A 80 -4.08 -11.76 1.10
CA MET A 80 -3.27 -12.88 0.65
C MET A 80 -2.65 -12.55 -0.70
N CYS A 81 -1.31 -12.56 -0.77
CA CYS A 81 -0.56 -12.41 -2.01
C CYS A 81 -0.96 -13.51 -3.01
N PRO A 82 -1.40 -13.17 -4.22
CA PRO A 82 -1.99 -14.15 -5.15
C PRO A 82 -0.96 -15.14 -5.72
N LEU A 83 0.34 -14.84 -5.60
CA LEU A 83 1.41 -15.64 -6.19
C LEU A 83 1.79 -16.86 -5.34
N HIS A 84 1.97 -16.67 -4.03
CA HIS A 84 2.49 -17.72 -3.14
C HIS A 84 1.72 -17.83 -1.81
N GLY A 85 0.58 -17.16 -1.69
CA GLY A 85 -0.33 -17.29 -0.53
C GLY A 85 0.16 -16.63 0.76
N TRP A 86 1.26 -15.87 0.74
CA TRP A 86 1.67 -15.13 1.93
C TRP A 86 0.60 -14.12 2.31
N THR A 87 0.14 -14.18 3.56
CA THR A 87 -1.01 -13.41 4.03
C THR A 87 -0.58 -12.42 5.09
N TYR A 88 -1.07 -11.19 4.96
CA TYR A 88 -0.67 -10.06 5.80
C TYR A 88 -1.88 -9.33 6.35
N SER A 89 -1.81 -8.90 7.60
CA SER A 89 -2.78 -7.95 8.17
C SER A 89 -2.71 -6.62 7.42
N LEU A 90 -3.84 -6.09 6.97
CA LEU A 90 -3.89 -4.77 6.32
C LEU A 90 -3.70 -3.61 7.33
N ASP A 91 -4.06 -3.84 8.59
CA ASP A 91 -3.94 -2.86 9.67
C ASP A 91 -2.48 -2.74 10.17
N THR A 92 -1.79 -3.87 10.33
CA THR A 92 -0.45 -3.89 10.94
C THR A 92 0.69 -4.27 10.00
N GLY A 93 0.37 -4.71 8.78
CA GLY A 93 1.34 -5.23 7.79
C GLY A 93 1.93 -6.59 8.17
N ARG A 94 1.64 -7.12 9.37
CA ARG A 94 2.26 -8.35 9.88
C ARG A 94 1.84 -9.56 9.08
N ASN A 95 2.80 -10.42 8.78
CA ASN A 95 2.49 -11.75 8.28
C ASN A 95 1.72 -12.53 9.35
N VAL A 96 0.63 -13.18 8.94
CA VAL A 96 -0.30 -13.86 9.87
C VAL A 96 0.01 -15.34 10.07
N ASP A 97 0.95 -15.92 9.33
CA ASP A 97 1.38 -17.32 9.45
C ASP A 97 2.91 -17.42 9.42
N ILE A 98 3.50 -17.56 10.61
CA ILE A 98 4.95 -17.66 10.81
C ILE A 98 5.61 -18.78 10.00
N ARG A 99 4.86 -19.80 9.56
CA ARG A 99 5.38 -20.89 8.70
C ARG A 99 5.70 -20.40 7.28
N GLN A 100 5.08 -19.29 6.87
CA GLN A 100 5.39 -18.60 5.62
C GLN A 100 6.70 -17.84 5.78
N GLY A 101 6.87 -17.13 6.89
CA GLY A 101 8.12 -16.49 7.30
C GLY A 101 7.89 -15.33 8.26
N ILE A 102 8.96 -14.58 8.56
CA ILE A 102 8.94 -13.49 9.56
C ILE A 102 8.84 -12.08 8.96
N LYS A 103 8.88 -11.96 7.63
CA LYS A 103 8.87 -10.65 6.96
C LYS A 103 7.45 -10.08 6.89
N ASN A 104 7.33 -8.78 7.11
CA ASN A 104 6.08 -8.03 7.12
C ASN A 104 6.04 -7.02 5.97
N LEU A 105 4.85 -6.53 5.64
CA LEU A 105 4.66 -5.33 4.85
C LEU A 105 4.83 -4.10 5.74
N ASN A 106 5.33 -3.00 5.19
CA ASN A 106 5.15 -1.69 5.79
C ASN A 106 3.70 -1.24 5.60
N THR A 107 3.22 -0.42 6.54
CA THR A 107 1.91 0.22 6.51
C THR A 107 2.09 1.72 6.43
N TYR A 108 1.17 2.40 5.75
CA TYR A 108 1.18 3.84 5.57
C TYR A 108 -0.14 4.41 6.05
N LYS A 109 -0.09 5.49 6.84
CA LYS A 109 -1.30 6.16 7.30
C LYS A 109 -2.09 6.70 6.11
N VAL A 110 -3.41 6.61 6.21
CA VAL A 110 -4.34 7.14 5.20
C VAL A 110 -5.21 8.19 5.87
N GLU A 111 -5.24 9.38 5.29
CA GLU A 111 -6.04 10.51 5.74
C GLU A 111 -7.04 10.89 4.64
N ILE A 112 -8.24 11.31 5.04
CA ILE A 112 -9.27 11.77 4.12
C ILE A 112 -9.59 13.22 4.44
N ILE A 113 -9.45 14.09 3.45
CA ILE A 113 -9.75 15.52 3.58
C ILE A 113 -10.55 15.91 2.34
N ASP A 114 -11.76 16.45 2.53
CA ASP A 114 -12.65 16.89 1.45
C ASP A 114 -12.83 15.83 0.34
N ASP A 115 -13.16 14.60 0.73
CA ASP A 115 -13.35 13.44 -0.16
C ASP A 115 -12.11 13.05 -1.00
N MET A 116 -10.93 13.58 -0.66
CA MET A 116 -9.65 13.21 -1.25
C MET A 116 -8.83 12.35 -0.29
N ILE A 117 -8.20 11.32 -0.85
CA ILE A 117 -7.34 10.39 -0.12
C ILE A 117 -5.89 10.88 -0.15
N TYR A 118 -5.28 10.91 1.02
CA TYR A 118 -3.88 11.23 1.24
C TYR A 118 -3.19 10.05 1.91
N VAL A 119 -2.05 9.63 1.39
CA VAL A 119 -1.23 8.54 1.98
C VAL A 119 0.05 9.12 2.53
N GLN A 120 0.45 8.70 3.73
CA GLN A 120 1.70 9.11 4.36
C GLN A 120 2.84 8.87 3.36
N LYS A 121 3.59 9.93 3.08
CA LYS A 121 4.70 9.88 2.13
C LYS A 121 5.69 8.83 2.62
N PRO A 122 5.91 7.75 1.86
CA PRO A 122 6.86 6.75 2.30
C PRO A 122 8.26 7.35 2.35
N SER A 123 8.97 7.10 3.44
CA SER A 123 10.41 7.36 3.51
C SER A 123 11.15 6.09 3.14
N PHE A 124 11.42 5.87 1.86
CA PHE A 124 12.24 4.72 1.46
C PHE A 124 13.72 5.04 1.63
N GLN A 125 14.41 4.28 2.47
CA GLN A 125 15.88 4.30 2.47
C GLN A 125 16.33 3.54 1.21
N ILE A 126 17.04 4.22 0.32
CA ILE A 126 17.67 3.58 -0.84
C ILE A 126 18.53 2.43 -0.30
N PRO A 127 18.22 1.17 -0.65
CA PRO A 127 19.01 0.03 -0.18
C PRO A 127 20.47 0.21 -0.59
N LEU A 128 21.41 -0.19 0.27
CA LEU A 128 22.85 0.04 0.05
C LEU A 128 23.38 -0.54 -1.28
N TRP A 129 22.71 -1.53 -1.85
CA TRP A 129 23.06 -2.13 -3.14
C TRP A 129 22.65 -1.29 -4.37
N ARG A 130 21.80 -0.27 -4.19
CA ARG A 130 21.37 0.68 -5.23
C ARG A 130 22.19 1.98 -5.21
N ARG A 131 23.22 2.08 -4.33
CA ARG A 131 24.19 3.18 -4.32
C ARG A 131 25.38 2.90 -5.22
#